data_AF-A0A7V0JSB1-F1
#
_entry.id   AF-A0A7V0JSB1-F1
#
_cell.length_a   1.000
_cell.length_b   1.000
_cell.length_c   1.000
_cell.angle_alpha   90.00
_cell.angle_beta   90.00
_cell.angle_gamma   90.00
#
_symmetry.space_group_name_H-M   'P 1'
#
loop_
_entity.id
_entity.type
_entity.pdbx_description
1 polymer ?
#
loop_
_entity_poly.entity_id
_entity_poly.type
_entity_poly.pdbx_seq_one_letter_code
_entity_poly.pdbx_strand_id
1 'polypeptide(L)'
;MNQTVTVIEALRNSLTAAARFNRSDVVAPAAVLWTDADSQWEPLVSQLRPLMPELLTLDEYHPEEKTGPAIWLRCVIERALPYVELPKDATPVIYMPNVSRQTLRAVEECPDSLKPLVELQYRGTVWTQRNGRDWTVEAFLVSADGGLGLDVARDRRTRRSMLGALAQLAVTPITRLIGKRLEAEDFDKLMIEDTPRDLLVWMNSPAEIREKWDDNKWAAFISRCKAEYGFDPEKDGEIVAGEKLGLRDDEVWGNLWRRFEESPLLYPNLPELLRRSKPSGTLIFDKEPWPDENDSEEKLLRQELLELSSKSPAQARQKIEKLEIQHNERRNWVWAKIGQSPLAIALEYLAAM
;
A
#
# COMPACT_ATOMS: atom_id res chain seq x y z
N MET A 1 10.99 0.02 16.75
CA MET A 1 10.29 1.18 16.14
C MET A 1 8.98 0.67 15.56
N ASN A 2 7.83 1.10 16.09
CA ASN A 2 6.52 0.67 15.59
C ASN A 2 6.25 1.36 14.25
N GLN A 3 6.52 0.68 13.14
CA GLN A 3 5.99 1.10 11.84
C GLN A 3 4.45 1.15 11.96
N THR A 4 3.87 2.30 11.64
CA THR A 4 2.42 2.52 11.62
C THR A 4 1.82 1.82 10.39
N VAL A 5 1.67 0.50 10.48
CA VAL A 5 1.06 -0.31 9.40
C VAL A 5 -0.43 0.04 9.28
N THR A 6 -0.89 0.29 8.06
CA THR A 6 -2.32 0.48 7.75
C THR A 6 -3.06 -0.83 7.53
N VAL A 7 -4.39 -0.77 7.57
CA VAL A 7 -5.24 -1.96 7.34
C VAL A 7 -4.96 -2.59 5.97
N ILE A 8 -4.78 -1.77 4.92
CA ILE A 8 -4.50 -2.25 3.57
C ILE A 8 -3.09 -2.85 3.43
N GLU A 9 -2.09 -2.28 4.09
CA GLU A 9 -0.74 -2.87 4.14
C GLU A 9 -0.73 -4.18 4.92
N ALA A 10 -1.50 -4.29 6.00
CA ALA A 10 -1.63 -5.54 6.72
C ALA A 10 -2.38 -6.61 5.91
N LEU A 11 -3.40 -6.23 5.14
CA LEU A 11 -4.06 -7.11 4.19
C LEU A 11 -3.09 -7.62 3.13
N ARG A 12 -2.34 -6.72 2.48
CA ARG A 12 -1.26 -7.08 1.54
C ARG A 12 -0.29 -8.06 2.20
N ASN A 13 0.23 -7.73 3.39
CA ASN A 13 1.20 -8.57 4.09
C ASN A 13 0.61 -9.96 4.40
N SER A 14 -0.68 -10.06 4.72
CA SER A 14 -1.38 -11.34 4.95
C SER A 14 -1.51 -12.16 3.66
N LEU A 15 -1.88 -11.53 2.54
CA LEU A 15 -1.93 -12.18 1.22
C LEU A 15 -0.55 -12.66 0.78
N THR A 16 0.49 -11.83 0.91
CA THR A 16 1.88 -12.22 0.61
C THR A 16 2.36 -13.33 1.55
N ALA A 17 1.96 -13.32 2.83
CA ALA A 17 2.30 -14.39 3.76
C ALA A 17 1.67 -15.74 3.38
N ALA A 18 0.48 -15.72 2.76
CA ALA A 18 -0.18 -16.93 2.27
C ALA A 18 0.62 -17.66 1.17
N ALA A 19 1.45 -16.92 0.41
CA ALA A 19 2.35 -17.48 -0.60
C ALA A 19 3.63 -18.11 -0.02
N ARG A 20 3.89 -17.98 1.30
CA ARG A 20 5.11 -18.52 1.90
C ARG A 20 5.06 -20.05 1.92
N PHE A 21 6.20 -20.67 1.61
CA PHE A 21 6.35 -22.10 1.57
C PHE A 21 7.74 -22.51 2.05
N ASN A 22 7.87 -23.74 2.52
CA ASN A 22 9.17 -24.32 2.87
C ASN A 22 9.79 -24.94 1.61
N ARG A 23 10.85 -24.30 1.08
CA ARG A 23 11.58 -24.75 -0.12
C ARG A 23 12.20 -26.15 0.02
N SER A 24 12.43 -26.62 1.26
CA SER A 24 12.96 -27.96 1.54
C SER A 24 11.89 -29.06 1.54
N ASP A 25 10.62 -28.70 1.45
CA ASP A 25 9.47 -29.61 1.59
C ASP A 25 8.58 -29.60 0.34
N VAL A 26 8.22 -28.41 -0.16
CA VAL A 26 7.28 -28.25 -1.27
C VAL A 26 7.78 -27.27 -2.34
N VAL A 27 7.25 -27.43 -3.56
CA VAL A 27 7.44 -26.47 -4.66
C VAL A 27 6.69 -25.17 -4.34
N ALA A 28 7.19 -24.04 -4.88
CA ALA A 28 6.54 -22.75 -4.76
C ALA A 28 5.08 -22.81 -5.26
N PRO A 29 4.12 -22.16 -4.56
CA PRO A 29 2.75 -22.10 -5.04
C PRO A 29 2.68 -21.33 -6.36
N ALA A 30 1.90 -21.84 -7.31
CA ALA A 30 1.72 -21.18 -8.60
C ALA A 30 0.92 -19.86 -8.48
N ALA A 31 0.00 -19.78 -7.52
CA ALA A 31 -0.79 -18.59 -7.22
C ALA A 31 -1.38 -18.67 -5.79
N VAL A 32 -1.76 -17.52 -5.25
CA VAL A 32 -2.65 -17.40 -4.08
C VAL A 32 -4.07 -17.14 -4.58
N LEU A 33 -5.02 -17.99 -4.20
CA LEU A 33 -6.44 -17.80 -4.44
C LEU A 33 -7.06 -17.02 -3.29
N TRP A 34 -7.60 -15.85 -3.60
CA TRP A 34 -8.36 -15.00 -2.67
C TRP A 34 -9.84 -15.10 -3.02
N THR A 35 -10.50 -16.07 -2.40
CA THR A 35 -11.94 -16.31 -2.51
C THR A 35 -12.73 -15.34 -1.63
N ASP A 36 -13.79 -14.77 -2.19
CA ASP A 36 -14.68 -13.83 -1.50
C ASP A 36 -16.13 -14.06 -1.94
N ALA A 37 -16.86 -14.87 -1.16
CA ALA A 37 -18.22 -15.28 -1.50
C ALA A 37 -19.21 -14.11 -1.61
N ASP A 38 -19.00 -13.04 -0.83
CA ASP A 38 -19.92 -11.90 -0.76
C ASP A 38 -19.32 -10.63 -1.42
N SER A 39 -18.15 -10.76 -2.08
CA SER A 39 -17.41 -9.65 -2.72
C SER A 39 -17.15 -8.46 -1.78
N GLN A 40 -16.98 -8.72 -0.48
CA GLN A 40 -16.77 -7.67 0.52
C GLN A 40 -15.50 -6.86 0.27
N TRP A 41 -14.48 -7.46 -0.34
CA TRP A 41 -13.17 -6.86 -0.55
C TRP A 41 -13.02 -6.09 -1.87
N GLU A 42 -14.00 -6.21 -2.77
CA GLU A 42 -13.99 -5.60 -4.10
C GLU A 42 -13.65 -4.09 -4.07
N PRO A 43 -14.18 -3.27 -3.13
CA PRO A 43 -13.86 -1.85 -3.06
C PRO A 43 -12.37 -1.55 -2.82
N LEU A 44 -11.59 -2.51 -2.32
CA LEU A 44 -10.16 -2.34 -2.05
C LEU A 44 -9.26 -2.72 -3.21
N VAL A 45 -9.75 -3.43 -4.23
CA VAL A 45 -8.93 -3.94 -5.34
C VAL A 45 -8.17 -2.81 -6.02
N SER A 46 -8.86 -1.71 -6.34
CA SER A 46 -8.24 -0.54 -6.99
C SER A 46 -7.13 0.11 -6.13
N GLN A 47 -7.25 0.11 -4.81
CA GLN A 47 -6.24 0.64 -3.89
C GLN A 47 -5.09 -0.35 -3.64
N LEU A 48 -5.35 -1.65 -3.78
CA LEU A 48 -4.35 -2.71 -3.62
C LEU A 48 -3.46 -2.87 -4.85
N ARG A 49 -3.97 -2.66 -6.07
CA ARG A 49 -3.19 -2.85 -7.31
C ARG A 49 -1.85 -2.09 -7.32
N PRO A 50 -1.76 -0.81 -6.91
CA PRO A 50 -0.47 -0.12 -6.82
C PRO A 50 0.49 -0.75 -5.81
N LEU A 51 -0.04 -1.36 -4.75
CA LEU A 51 0.72 -2.02 -3.69
C LEU A 51 1.11 -3.47 -4.04
N MET A 52 0.39 -4.08 -4.98
CA MET A 52 0.49 -5.49 -5.38
C MET A 52 0.43 -5.59 -6.91
N PRO A 53 1.54 -5.33 -7.62
CA PRO A 53 1.59 -5.49 -9.07
C PRO A 53 1.25 -6.92 -9.54
N GLU A 54 1.34 -7.91 -8.66
CA GLU A 54 0.97 -9.31 -8.89
C GLU A 54 -0.52 -9.62 -8.67
N LEU A 55 -1.34 -8.64 -8.27
CA LEU A 55 -2.77 -8.80 -8.06
C LEU A 55 -3.53 -8.85 -9.40
N LEU A 56 -4.22 -9.96 -9.62
CA LEU A 56 -5.10 -10.24 -10.74
C LEU A 56 -6.55 -10.32 -10.23
N THR A 57 -7.51 -9.94 -11.06
CA THR A 57 -8.94 -10.03 -10.74
C THR A 57 -9.67 -10.93 -11.73
N LEU A 58 -10.49 -11.84 -11.20
CA LEU A 58 -11.42 -12.63 -12.00
C LEU A 58 -12.65 -11.79 -12.35
N ASP A 59 -12.80 -11.46 -13.63
CA ASP A 59 -13.98 -10.79 -14.18
C ASP A 59 -14.01 -10.90 -15.73
N GLU A 60 -14.77 -10.05 -16.41
CA GLU A 60 -14.69 -9.81 -17.85
C GLU A 60 -13.28 -9.35 -18.29
N TYR A 61 -12.99 -9.52 -19.58
CA TYR A 61 -11.63 -9.35 -20.13
C TYR A 61 -11.22 -7.87 -20.23
N HIS A 62 -10.36 -7.44 -19.30
CA HIS A 62 -9.77 -6.10 -19.20
C HIS A 62 -8.26 -6.22 -18.85
N PRO A 63 -7.42 -6.69 -19.78
CA PRO A 63 -6.02 -7.03 -19.52
C PRO A 63 -5.17 -5.83 -19.05
N GLU A 64 -5.49 -4.61 -19.49
CA GLU A 64 -4.89 -3.36 -19.05
C GLU A 64 -5.06 -3.12 -17.55
N GLU A 65 -6.16 -3.60 -16.97
CA GLU A 65 -6.44 -3.54 -15.54
C GLU A 65 -5.97 -4.78 -14.78
N LYS A 66 -5.30 -5.72 -15.44
CA LYS A 66 -4.98 -7.05 -14.88
C LYS A 66 -6.23 -7.82 -14.44
N THR A 67 -7.29 -7.71 -15.23
CA THR A 67 -8.59 -8.33 -14.98
C THR A 67 -8.98 -9.21 -16.16
N GLY A 68 -9.54 -10.38 -15.90
CA GLY A 68 -10.04 -11.22 -16.98
C GLY A 68 -10.59 -12.57 -16.55
N PRO A 69 -11.14 -13.33 -17.53
CA PRO A 69 -11.80 -14.59 -17.25
C PRO A 69 -10.78 -15.65 -16.81
N ALA A 70 -11.27 -16.70 -16.16
CA ALA A 70 -10.43 -17.78 -15.60
C ALA A 70 -9.41 -18.36 -16.59
N ILE A 71 -9.79 -18.52 -17.86
CA ILE A 71 -8.88 -19.03 -18.89
C ILE A 71 -7.72 -18.07 -19.17
N TRP A 72 -8.00 -16.76 -19.20
CA TRP A 72 -6.98 -15.74 -19.38
C TRP A 72 -6.07 -15.66 -18.17
N LEU A 73 -6.64 -15.67 -16.95
CA LEU A 73 -5.88 -15.70 -15.70
C LEU A 73 -4.92 -16.89 -15.65
N ARG A 74 -5.38 -18.08 -16.06
CA ARG A 74 -4.52 -19.26 -16.16
C ARG A 74 -3.34 -19.00 -17.09
N CYS A 75 -3.56 -18.44 -18.28
CA CYS A 75 -2.47 -18.11 -19.21
C CYS A 75 -1.48 -17.08 -18.63
N VAL A 76 -1.96 -16.10 -17.86
CA VAL A 76 -1.12 -15.11 -17.18
C VAL A 76 -0.23 -15.77 -16.12
N ILE A 77 -0.79 -16.65 -15.29
CA ILE A 77 -0.05 -17.37 -14.23
C ILE A 77 1.03 -18.27 -14.81
N GLU A 78 0.73 -18.94 -15.92
CA GLU A 78 1.68 -19.77 -16.67
C GLU A 78 2.73 -18.93 -17.42
N ARG A 79 2.65 -17.60 -17.32
CA ARG A 79 3.51 -16.65 -18.03
C ARG A 79 3.53 -16.89 -19.55
N ALA A 80 2.41 -17.37 -20.10
CA ALA A 80 2.26 -17.68 -21.52
C ALA A 80 1.96 -16.43 -22.37
N LEU A 81 1.57 -15.32 -21.74
CA LEU A 81 1.23 -14.06 -22.40
C LEU A 81 2.41 -13.08 -22.27
N PRO A 82 3.13 -12.77 -23.37
CA PRO A 82 4.34 -11.94 -23.30
C PRO A 82 4.07 -10.47 -22.97
N TYR A 83 2.82 -10.01 -23.12
CA TYR A 83 2.43 -8.62 -22.91
C TYR A 83 1.89 -8.34 -21.50
N VAL A 84 1.72 -9.37 -20.65
CA VAL A 84 1.27 -9.19 -19.26
C VAL A 84 2.48 -9.34 -18.34
N GLU A 85 2.95 -8.22 -17.81
CA GLU A 85 4.11 -8.21 -16.92
C GLU A 85 3.69 -8.45 -15.45
N LEU A 86 4.20 -9.55 -14.89
CA LEU A 86 4.15 -9.88 -13.47
C LEU A 86 5.56 -9.90 -12.89
N PRO A 87 5.77 -9.38 -11.67
CA PRO A 87 7.07 -9.46 -11.02
C PRO A 87 7.59 -10.90 -10.99
N LYS A 88 8.87 -11.10 -11.32
CA LYS A 88 9.46 -12.46 -11.44
C LYS A 88 9.50 -13.20 -10.10
N ASP A 89 9.73 -12.46 -9.03
CA ASP A 89 9.91 -13.00 -7.68
C ASP A 89 8.64 -12.96 -6.82
N ALA A 90 7.50 -12.52 -7.38
CA ALA A 90 6.21 -12.49 -6.68
C ALA A 90 5.31 -13.64 -7.14
N THR A 91 4.59 -14.24 -6.19
CA THR A 91 3.54 -15.21 -6.47
C THR A 91 2.26 -14.47 -6.85
N PRO A 92 1.65 -14.74 -8.01
CA PRO A 92 0.38 -14.11 -8.41
C PRO A 92 -0.70 -14.27 -7.35
N VAL A 93 -1.47 -13.21 -7.10
CA VAL A 93 -2.66 -13.25 -6.22
C VAL A 93 -3.89 -13.06 -7.08
N ILE A 94 -4.86 -13.97 -7.00
CA ILE A 94 -6.10 -13.91 -7.79
C ILE A 94 -7.24 -13.57 -6.85
N TYR A 95 -7.77 -12.35 -6.95
CA TYR A 95 -9.02 -11.98 -6.31
C TYR A 95 -10.21 -12.54 -7.09
N MET A 96 -11.08 -13.27 -6.41
CA MET A 96 -12.21 -14.00 -6.99
C MET A 96 -13.52 -13.55 -6.33
N PRO A 97 -14.11 -12.41 -6.78
CA PRO A 97 -15.38 -11.93 -6.25
C PRO A 97 -16.49 -12.94 -6.55
N ASN A 98 -17.43 -13.07 -5.62
CA ASN A 98 -18.57 -14.00 -5.65
C ASN A 98 -18.17 -15.49 -5.74
N VAL A 99 -16.92 -15.84 -5.46
CA VAL A 99 -16.43 -17.22 -5.45
C VAL A 99 -16.04 -17.61 -4.04
N SER A 100 -16.76 -18.58 -3.47
CA SER A 100 -16.37 -19.20 -2.21
C SER A 100 -15.31 -20.28 -2.42
N ARG A 101 -14.53 -20.59 -1.39
CA ARG A 101 -13.65 -21.77 -1.43
C ARG A 101 -14.43 -23.07 -1.66
N GLN A 102 -15.65 -23.19 -1.14
CA GLN A 102 -16.46 -24.39 -1.31
C GLN A 102 -16.80 -24.63 -2.77
N THR A 103 -17.10 -23.57 -3.52
CA THR A 103 -17.36 -23.60 -4.97
C THR A 103 -16.19 -24.22 -5.72
N LEU A 104 -14.96 -23.84 -5.38
CA LEU A 104 -13.77 -24.39 -6.03
C LEU A 104 -13.54 -25.87 -5.66
N ARG A 105 -13.78 -26.24 -4.39
CA ARG A 105 -13.58 -27.62 -3.91
C ARG A 105 -14.58 -28.62 -4.49
N ALA A 106 -15.79 -28.17 -4.80
CA ALA A 106 -16.85 -29.00 -5.38
C ALA A 106 -16.62 -29.19 -6.90
N VAL A 107 -15.57 -29.94 -7.28
CA VAL A 107 -15.11 -30.05 -8.69
C VAL A 107 -16.21 -30.45 -9.67
N GLU A 108 -17.12 -31.34 -9.26
CA GLU A 108 -18.24 -31.81 -10.11
C GLU A 108 -19.32 -30.74 -10.33
N GLU A 109 -19.54 -29.88 -9.33
CA GLU A 109 -20.56 -28.82 -9.34
C GLU A 109 -19.97 -27.43 -9.69
N CYS A 110 -18.65 -27.36 -9.87
CA CYS A 110 -17.95 -26.11 -10.12
C CYS A 110 -18.33 -25.54 -11.50
N PRO A 111 -18.75 -24.26 -11.58
CA PRO A 111 -19.11 -23.62 -12.84
C PRO A 111 -18.03 -23.76 -13.92
N ASP A 112 -18.45 -23.98 -15.17
CA ASP A 112 -17.54 -24.13 -16.31
C ASP A 112 -16.58 -22.94 -16.46
N SER A 113 -17.05 -21.74 -16.15
CA SER A 113 -16.26 -20.51 -16.17
C SER A 113 -15.11 -20.51 -15.17
N LEU A 114 -15.15 -21.31 -14.10
CA LEU A 114 -14.11 -21.38 -13.05
C LEU A 114 -13.18 -22.59 -13.22
N LYS A 115 -13.59 -23.61 -14.00
CA LYS A 115 -12.83 -24.85 -14.22
C LYS A 115 -11.35 -24.64 -14.57
N PRO A 116 -10.94 -23.62 -15.37
CA PRO A 116 -9.53 -23.39 -15.65
C PRO A 116 -8.67 -23.11 -14.41
N LEU A 117 -9.25 -22.58 -13.32
CA LEU A 117 -8.54 -22.24 -12.08
C LEU A 117 -8.69 -23.29 -10.97
N VAL A 118 -9.60 -24.26 -11.11
CA VAL A 118 -9.89 -25.27 -10.07
C VAL A 118 -8.64 -26.01 -9.62
N GLU A 119 -7.74 -26.30 -10.56
CA GLU A 119 -6.55 -27.07 -10.29
C GLU A 119 -5.50 -26.30 -9.44
N LEU A 120 -5.60 -24.95 -9.39
CA LEU A 120 -4.76 -24.10 -8.54
C LEU A 120 -4.99 -24.37 -7.05
N GLN A 121 -6.04 -25.07 -6.66
CA GLN A 121 -6.22 -25.56 -5.29
C GLN A 121 -5.17 -26.60 -4.89
N TYR A 122 -4.52 -27.26 -5.85
CA TYR A 122 -3.53 -28.29 -5.60
C TYR A 122 -2.10 -27.78 -5.78
N ARG A 123 -1.87 -26.91 -6.78
CA ARG A 123 -0.54 -26.32 -7.05
C ARG A 123 -0.32 -24.94 -6.43
N GLY A 124 -1.39 -24.31 -5.96
CA GLY A 124 -1.38 -22.99 -5.33
C GLY A 124 -1.76 -23.08 -3.87
N THR A 125 -2.14 -21.95 -3.30
CA THR A 125 -2.60 -21.82 -1.92
C THR A 125 -3.86 -20.98 -1.87
N VAL A 126 -4.71 -21.18 -0.85
CA VAL A 126 -5.94 -20.39 -0.68
C VAL A 126 -5.80 -19.54 0.57
N TRP A 127 -5.97 -18.23 0.44
CA TRP A 127 -5.97 -17.32 1.58
C TRP A 127 -7.24 -17.53 2.40
N THR A 128 -7.12 -18.29 3.48
CA THR A 128 -8.24 -18.69 4.34
C THR A 128 -7.91 -18.55 5.81
N GLN A 129 -8.95 -18.49 6.63
CA GLN A 129 -8.82 -18.62 8.07
C GLN A 129 -8.28 -20.00 8.43
N ARG A 130 -7.75 -20.16 9.66
CA ARG A 130 -7.25 -21.45 10.17
C ARG A 130 -8.30 -22.57 10.15
N ASN A 131 -9.58 -22.22 10.28
CA ASN A 131 -10.71 -23.17 10.18
C ASN A 131 -11.10 -23.51 8.72
N GLY A 132 -10.41 -22.92 7.74
CA GLY A 132 -10.61 -23.13 6.32
C GLY A 132 -11.73 -22.30 5.67
N ARG A 133 -12.39 -21.40 6.40
CA ARG A 133 -13.38 -20.46 5.85
C ARG A 133 -12.71 -19.31 5.12
N ASP A 134 -13.44 -18.70 4.19
CA ASP A 134 -13.03 -17.46 3.53
C ASP A 134 -12.87 -16.32 4.55
N TRP A 135 -11.96 -15.40 4.28
CA TRP A 135 -11.80 -14.20 5.09
C TRP A 135 -12.87 -13.18 4.71
N THR A 136 -13.82 -12.92 5.61
CA THR A 136 -14.66 -11.71 5.53
C THR A 136 -13.90 -10.52 6.09
N VAL A 137 -14.36 -9.30 5.77
CA VAL A 137 -13.78 -8.06 6.34
C VAL A 137 -13.86 -8.10 7.86
N GLU A 138 -15.02 -8.44 8.43
CA GLU A 138 -15.20 -8.58 9.89
C GLU A 138 -14.22 -9.61 10.49
N ALA A 139 -14.09 -10.78 9.86
CA ALA A 139 -13.20 -11.83 10.36
C ALA A 139 -11.74 -11.36 10.37
N PHE A 140 -11.30 -10.70 9.29
CA PHE A 140 -9.93 -10.20 9.17
C PHE A 140 -9.61 -9.15 10.23
N LEU A 141 -10.53 -8.23 10.52
CA LEU A 141 -10.31 -7.22 11.56
C LEU A 141 -10.26 -7.85 12.96
N VAL A 142 -11.13 -8.82 13.25
CA VAL A 142 -11.34 -9.32 14.63
C VAL A 142 -10.43 -10.49 15.00
N SER A 143 -10.05 -11.35 14.04
CA SER A 143 -9.28 -12.55 14.35
C SER A 143 -7.88 -12.20 14.84
N ALA A 144 -7.50 -12.73 16.00
CA ALA A 144 -6.12 -12.68 16.49
C ALA A 144 -5.22 -13.73 15.80
N ASP A 145 -5.81 -14.74 15.16
CA ASP A 145 -5.10 -15.79 14.42
C ASP A 145 -5.19 -15.49 12.92
N GLY A 146 -4.17 -14.82 12.39
CA GLY A 146 -4.04 -14.44 10.97
C GLY A 146 -4.75 -13.13 10.55
N GLY A 147 -5.48 -12.48 11.45
CA GLY A 147 -6.11 -11.16 11.25
C GLY A 147 -5.45 -10.04 12.08
N LEU A 148 -6.18 -8.95 12.33
CA LEU A 148 -5.67 -7.76 13.04
C LEU A 148 -5.92 -7.76 14.56
N GLY A 149 -6.76 -8.67 15.07
CA GLY A 149 -7.06 -8.77 16.51
C GLY A 149 -7.73 -7.53 17.13
N LEU A 150 -8.49 -6.76 16.34
CA LEU A 150 -9.20 -5.57 16.81
C LEU A 150 -10.49 -5.95 17.57
N ASP A 151 -10.86 -5.13 18.55
CA ASP A 151 -12.17 -5.24 19.21
C ASP A 151 -13.23 -4.50 18.38
N VAL A 152 -14.05 -5.26 17.63
CA VAL A 152 -15.12 -4.72 16.78
C VAL A 152 -16.47 -5.26 17.26
N ALA A 153 -17.45 -4.37 17.42
CA ALA A 153 -18.83 -4.76 17.71
C ALA A 153 -19.43 -5.57 16.54
N ARG A 154 -20.10 -6.68 16.85
CA ARG A 154 -20.58 -7.67 15.88
C ARG A 154 -22.07 -7.54 15.56
N ASP A 155 -22.66 -6.39 15.85
CA ASP A 155 -24.06 -6.10 15.53
C ASP A 155 -24.20 -5.72 14.04
N ARG A 156 -25.44 -5.79 13.53
CA ARG A 156 -25.71 -5.54 12.10
C ARG A 156 -25.41 -4.10 11.68
N ARG A 157 -25.57 -3.12 12.58
CA ARG A 157 -25.31 -1.71 12.27
C ARG A 157 -23.81 -1.52 12.09
N THR A 158 -23.00 -2.03 13.02
CA THR A 158 -21.53 -1.94 12.94
C THR A 158 -20.98 -2.62 11.68
N ARG A 159 -21.45 -3.82 11.32
CA ARG A 159 -21.06 -4.47 10.05
C ARG A 159 -21.35 -3.60 8.82
N ARG A 160 -22.53 -2.98 8.78
CA ARG A 160 -22.93 -2.14 7.65
C ARG A 160 -22.05 -0.91 7.51
N SER A 161 -21.81 -0.21 8.63
CA SER A 161 -20.93 0.97 8.66
C SER A 161 -19.49 0.60 8.30
N MET A 162 -18.97 -0.52 8.81
CA MET A 162 -17.64 -1.03 8.49
C MET A 162 -17.45 -1.29 6.99
N LEU A 163 -18.40 -2.00 6.34
CA LEU A 163 -18.33 -2.26 4.90
C LEU A 163 -18.51 -0.97 4.08
N GLY A 164 -19.41 -0.08 4.50
CA GLY A 164 -19.58 1.23 3.86
C GLY A 164 -18.34 2.12 3.96
N ALA A 165 -17.57 1.98 5.03
CA ALA A 165 -16.34 2.70 5.29
C ALA A 165 -15.07 1.98 4.85
N LEU A 166 -15.17 0.85 4.15
CA LEU A 166 -14.05 -0.05 3.91
C LEU A 166 -12.87 0.65 3.22
N ALA A 167 -13.14 1.49 2.21
CA ALA A 167 -12.11 2.21 1.49
C ALA A 167 -11.33 3.18 2.42
N GLN A 168 -11.98 3.82 3.38
CA GLN A 168 -11.41 4.75 4.35
C GLN A 168 -10.71 4.01 5.48
N LEU A 169 -11.29 2.90 5.91
CA LEU A 169 -10.69 1.99 6.86
C LEU A 169 -9.36 1.43 6.35
N ALA A 170 -9.28 1.10 5.05
CA ALA A 170 -8.09 0.56 4.41
C ALA A 170 -6.83 1.41 4.66
N VAL A 171 -6.99 2.73 4.56
CA VAL A 171 -5.90 3.72 4.67
C VAL A 171 -5.70 4.22 6.11
N THR A 172 -6.43 3.65 7.07
CA THR A 172 -6.32 4.02 8.47
C THR A 172 -5.20 3.22 9.14
N PRO A 173 -4.25 3.88 9.85
CA PRO A 173 -3.26 3.19 10.65
C PRO A 173 -3.91 2.31 11.72
N ILE A 174 -3.43 1.08 11.86
CA ILE A 174 -3.97 0.12 12.83
C ILE A 174 -3.83 0.65 14.27
N THR A 175 -2.80 1.44 14.54
CA THR A 175 -2.59 2.08 15.85
C THR A 175 -3.72 3.02 16.25
N ARG A 176 -4.47 3.61 15.31
CA ARG A 176 -5.64 4.45 15.59
C ARG A 176 -6.89 3.62 15.95
N LEU A 177 -6.85 2.32 15.69
CA LEU A 177 -7.94 1.38 15.87
C LEU A 177 -7.78 0.50 17.12
N ILE A 178 -6.54 0.20 17.50
CA ILE A 178 -6.20 -0.60 18.69
C ILE A 178 -6.58 0.14 19.99
N GLY A 179 -6.96 -0.62 21.02
CA GLY A 179 -7.15 -0.10 22.38
C GLY A 179 -8.53 0.49 22.65
N LYS A 180 -9.44 0.41 21.67
CA LYS A 180 -10.85 0.76 21.82
C LYS A 180 -11.75 -0.29 21.17
N ARG A 181 -13.01 -0.31 21.59
CA ARG A 181 -14.07 -1.08 20.94
C ARG A 181 -14.63 -0.27 19.78
N LEU A 182 -14.46 -0.77 18.56
CA LEU A 182 -14.94 -0.13 17.34
C LEU A 182 -16.42 -0.43 17.14
N GLU A 183 -17.23 0.62 17.03
CA GLU A 183 -18.66 0.53 16.79
C GLU A 183 -19.06 1.27 15.50
N ALA A 184 -20.33 1.17 15.10
CA ALA A 184 -20.83 1.81 13.89
C ALA A 184 -20.41 3.29 13.76
N GLU A 185 -20.45 4.05 14.85
CA GLU A 185 -20.09 5.47 14.87
C GLU A 185 -18.61 5.73 14.58
N ASP A 186 -17.71 4.81 14.95
CA ASP A 186 -16.29 4.93 14.59
C ASP A 186 -16.09 4.81 13.08
N PHE A 187 -16.77 3.86 12.43
CA PHE A 187 -16.70 3.67 10.98
C PHE A 187 -17.42 4.79 10.22
N ASP A 188 -18.57 5.25 10.72
CA ASP A 188 -19.29 6.39 10.14
C ASP A 188 -18.42 7.66 10.18
N LYS A 189 -17.67 7.88 11.28
CA LYS A 189 -16.71 9.00 11.38
C LYS A 189 -15.58 8.93 10.37
N LEU A 190 -15.16 7.73 9.94
CA LEU A 190 -14.18 7.59 8.84
C LEU A 190 -14.75 8.08 7.51
N MET A 191 -16.07 8.01 7.33
CA MET A 191 -16.77 8.42 6.10
C MET A 191 -17.05 9.91 6.03
N ILE A 192 -17.05 10.63 7.15
CA ILE A 192 -17.27 12.08 7.18
C ILE A 192 -16.04 12.75 6.56
N GLU A 193 -16.18 13.13 5.29
CA GLU A 193 -15.34 14.01 4.47
C GLU A 193 -13.87 14.13 4.93
N ASP A 194 -13.08 13.10 4.63
CA ASP A 194 -11.61 13.13 4.81
C ASP A 194 -10.99 14.02 3.71
N THR A 195 -11.15 15.35 3.83
CA THR A 195 -10.52 16.36 2.96
C THR A 195 -9.00 16.11 2.82
N PRO A 196 -8.23 15.77 3.89
CA PRO A 196 -6.83 15.39 3.76
C PRO A 196 -6.60 14.22 2.79
N ARG A 197 -7.40 13.15 2.87
CA ARG A 197 -7.29 12.03 1.94
C ARG A 197 -7.65 12.43 0.51
N ASP A 198 -8.76 13.14 0.31
CA ASP A 198 -9.19 13.60 -1.00
C ASP A 198 -8.07 14.43 -1.66
N LEU A 199 -7.40 15.29 -0.87
CA LEU A 199 -6.27 16.09 -1.34
C LEU A 199 -5.05 15.23 -1.70
N LEU A 200 -4.63 14.28 -0.86
CA LEU A 200 -3.52 13.38 -1.18
C LEU A 200 -3.81 12.50 -2.41
N VAL A 201 -5.05 12.00 -2.54
CA VAL A 201 -5.50 11.20 -3.68
C VAL A 201 -5.47 12.04 -4.96
N TRP A 202 -5.95 13.27 -4.91
CA TRP A 202 -5.87 14.20 -6.04
C TRP A 202 -4.41 14.53 -6.39
N MET A 203 -3.56 14.87 -5.42
CA MET A 203 -2.14 15.16 -5.66
C MET A 203 -1.40 13.97 -6.29
N ASN A 204 -1.77 12.74 -5.94
CA ASN A 204 -1.17 11.54 -6.52
C ASN A 204 -1.57 11.33 -7.99
N SER A 205 -2.80 11.65 -8.39
CA SER A 205 -3.26 11.48 -9.78
C SER A 205 -4.25 12.58 -10.19
N PRO A 206 -3.81 13.83 -10.43
CA PRO A 206 -4.73 14.96 -10.62
C PRO A 206 -5.69 14.77 -11.81
N ALA A 207 -5.16 14.31 -12.95
CA ALA A 207 -5.93 14.09 -14.18
C ALA A 207 -6.97 12.97 -14.01
N GLU A 208 -6.55 11.81 -13.51
CA GLU A 208 -7.44 10.66 -13.28
C GLU A 208 -8.57 11.00 -12.29
N ILE A 209 -8.25 11.74 -11.23
CA ILE A 209 -9.23 12.12 -10.22
C ILE A 209 -10.23 13.13 -10.77
N ARG A 210 -9.80 14.07 -11.63
CA ARG A 210 -10.73 15.00 -12.27
C ARG A 210 -11.72 14.28 -13.20
N GLU A 211 -11.27 13.25 -13.91
CA GLU A 211 -12.14 12.42 -14.77
C GLU A 211 -13.08 11.54 -13.96
N LYS A 212 -12.60 11.00 -12.82
CA LYS A 212 -13.34 10.06 -11.99
C LYS A 212 -14.39 10.72 -11.10
N TRP A 213 -14.16 11.95 -10.64
CA TRP A 213 -15.12 12.65 -9.79
C TRP A 213 -16.12 13.44 -10.63
N ASP A 214 -17.41 13.30 -10.28
CA ASP A 214 -18.45 14.13 -10.86
C ASP A 214 -18.30 15.60 -10.48
N ASP A 215 -19.00 16.48 -11.21
CA ASP A 215 -18.88 17.93 -11.03
C ASP A 215 -19.31 18.40 -9.64
N ASN A 216 -20.26 17.71 -8.99
CA ASN A 216 -20.70 18.07 -7.64
C ASN A 216 -19.61 17.78 -6.61
N LYS A 217 -19.02 16.57 -6.68
CA LYS A 217 -17.90 16.18 -5.82
C LYS A 217 -16.68 17.07 -6.06
N TRP A 218 -16.39 17.38 -7.33
CA TRP A 218 -15.29 18.27 -7.70
C TRP A 218 -15.47 19.68 -7.12
N ALA A 219 -16.66 20.26 -7.25
CA ALA A 219 -16.97 21.57 -6.67
C ALA A 219 -16.86 21.57 -5.13
N ALA A 220 -17.35 20.52 -4.47
CA ALA A 220 -17.23 20.36 -3.02
C ALA A 220 -15.78 20.20 -2.57
N PHE A 221 -14.95 19.47 -3.32
CA PHE A 221 -13.52 19.35 -3.07
C PHE A 221 -12.81 20.70 -3.16
N ILE A 222 -13.00 21.46 -4.25
CA ILE A 222 -12.40 22.79 -4.41
C ILE A 222 -12.80 23.71 -3.26
N SER A 223 -14.09 23.72 -2.89
CA SER A 223 -14.58 24.54 -1.79
C SER A 223 -13.90 24.21 -0.46
N ARG A 224 -13.67 22.92 -0.17
CA ARG A 224 -12.99 22.46 1.04
C ARG A 224 -11.50 22.77 1.03
N CYS A 225 -10.79 22.57 -0.08
CA CYS A 225 -9.40 22.98 -0.23
C CYS A 225 -9.20 24.49 0.05
N LYS A 226 -10.11 25.33 -0.46
CA LYS A 226 -10.08 26.76 -0.19
C LYS A 226 -10.32 27.09 1.28
N ALA A 227 -11.29 26.44 1.90
CA ALA A 227 -11.68 26.72 3.28
C ALA A 227 -10.65 26.21 4.30
N GLU A 228 -10.11 25.02 4.10
CA GLU A 228 -9.23 24.35 5.07
C GLU A 228 -7.74 24.59 4.81
N TYR A 229 -7.32 24.68 3.54
CA TYR A 229 -5.91 24.75 3.15
C TYR A 229 -5.51 26.11 2.55
N GLY A 230 -6.47 27.00 2.31
CA GLY A 230 -6.23 28.27 1.61
C GLY A 230 -5.67 28.06 0.20
N PHE A 231 -6.01 26.94 -0.43
CA PHE A 231 -5.44 26.46 -1.69
C PHE A 231 -6.55 26.17 -2.71
N ASP A 232 -6.33 26.54 -3.97
CA ASP A 232 -7.27 26.29 -5.07
C ASP A 232 -6.70 25.27 -6.06
N PRO A 233 -7.13 23.99 -6.00
CA PRO A 233 -6.63 22.94 -6.89
C PRO A 233 -6.75 23.27 -8.38
N GLU A 234 -7.73 24.09 -8.77
CA GLU A 234 -7.98 24.46 -10.17
C GLU A 234 -7.08 25.60 -10.64
N LYS A 235 -6.74 26.55 -9.77
CA LYS A 235 -5.93 27.72 -10.13
C LYS A 235 -4.44 27.54 -9.86
N ASP A 236 -4.12 26.93 -8.73
CA ASP A 236 -2.75 26.82 -8.22
C ASP A 236 -2.07 25.55 -8.79
N GLY A 237 -2.84 24.50 -9.04
CA GLY A 237 -2.36 23.26 -9.67
C GLY A 237 -1.52 22.36 -8.74
N GLU A 238 -1.10 21.21 -9.26
CA GLU A 238 -0.48 20.16 -8.47
C GLU A 238 0.93 20.53 -7.98
N ILE A 239 1.68 21.33 -8.75
CA ILE A 239 3.03 21.76 -8.38
C ILE A 239 3.01 22.62 -7.12
N VAL A 240 2.08 23.57 -7.02
CA VAL A 240 1.95 24.40 -5.82
C VAL A 240 1.51 23.58 -4.61
N ALA A 241 0.63 22.58 -4.80
CA ALA A 241 0.25 21.65 -3.74
C ALA A 241 1.46 20.83 -3.26
N GLY A 242 2.26 20.32 -4.19
CA GLY A 242 3.49 19.58 -3.90
C GLY A 242 4.50 20.42 -3.13
N GLU A 243 4.66 21.68 -3.51
CA GLU A 243 5.55 22.63 -2.83
C GLU A 243 5.08 22.86 -1.39
N LYS A 244 3.80 23.16 -1.19
CA LYS A 244 3.20 23.37 0.15
C LYS A 244 3.29 22.13 1.03
N LEU A 245 3.05 20.95 0.46
CA LEU A 245 3.18 19.66 1.15
C LEU A 245 4.62 19.40 1.61
N GLY A 246 5.60 19.69 0.75
CA GLY A 246 7.02 19.49 1.07
C GLY A 246 7.59 20.54 2.03
N LEU A 247 7.17 21.80 1.92
CA LEU A 247 7.60 22.88 2.81
C LEU A 247 7.02 22.74 4.22
N ARG A 248 5.77 22.28 4.34
CA ARG A 248 5.08 22.11 5.63
C ARG A 248 5.01 23.42 6.44
N ASP A 249 4.95 24.57 5.76
CA ASP A 249 5.01 25.90 6.39
C ASP A 249 3.88 26.15 7.40
N ASP A 250 2.70 25.56 7.15
CA ASP A 250 1.53 25.68 8.02
C ASP A 250 1.18 24.33 8.67
N GLU A 251 0.59 24.38 9.87
CA GLU A 251 0.17 23.18 10.61
C GLU A 251 -0.77 22.27 9.80
N VAL A 252 -1.65 22.86 8.97
CA VAL A 252 -2.57 22.11 8.12
C VAL A 252 -1.81 21.26 7.09
N TRP A 253 -0.77 21.81 6.46
CA TRP A 253 0.08 21.08 5.51
C TRP A 253 1.02 20.10 6.21
N GLY A 254 1.51 20.44 7.41
CA GLY A 254 2.23 19.49 8.27
C GLY A 254 1.37 18.29 8.69
N ASN A 255 0.07 18.49 8.95
CA ASN A 255 -0.88 17.41 9.23
C ASN A 255 -1.11 16.52 8.01
N LEU A 256 -1.23 17.13 6.82
CA LEU A 256 -1.34 16.40 5.56
C LEU A 256 -0.08 15.57 5.28
N TRP A 257 1.11 16.11 5.55
CA TRP A 257 2.37 15.39 5.46
C TRP A 257 2.40 14.17 6.38
N ARG A 258 2.05 14.34 7.67
CA ARG A 258 1.97 13.21 8.60
C ARG A 258 1.00 12.14 8.12
N ARG A 259 -0.09 12.53 7.44
CA ARG A 259 -1.03 11.59 6.83
C ARG A 259 -0.42 10.81 5.67
N PHE A 260 0.38 11.47 4.84
CA PHE A 260 1.18 10.81 3.80
C PHE A 260 2.22 9.85 4.41
N GLU A 261 2.96 10.28 5.43
CA GLU A 261 3.98 9.46 6.11
C GLU A 261 3.42 8.18 6.75
N GLU A 262 2.16 8.20 7.15
CA GLU A 262 1.46 7.03 7.68
C GLU A 262 1.30 5.92 6.63
N SER A 263 1.16 6.25 5.34
CA SER A 263 0.83 5.30 4.27
C SER A 263 1.43 5.67 2.91
N PRO A 264 2.76 5.89 2.80
CA PRO A 264 3.32 6.50 1.60
C PRO A 264 3.18 5.64 0.34
N LEU A 265 3.09 4.32 0.52
CA LEU A 265 2.92 3.38 -0.59
C LEU A 265 1.57 3.52 -1.30
N LEU A 266 0.56 4.14 -0.67
CA LEU A 266 -0.73 4.42 -1.30
C LEU A 266 -0.67 5.56 -2.32
N TYR A 267 0.39 6.35 -2.29
CA TYR A 267 0.56 7.52 -3.13
C TYR A 267 1.86 7.39 -3.96
N PRO A 268 1.93 6.40 -4.87
CA PRO A 268 3.17 6.07 -5.58
C PRO A 268 3.71 7.18 -6.48
N ASN A 269 2.86 8.12 -6.93
CA ASN A 269 3.25 9.22 -7.80
C ASN A 269 3.64 10.49 -7.02
N LEU A 270 3.31 10.55 -5.72
CA LEU A 270 3.60 11.71 -4.88
C LEU A 270 5.11 12.01 -4.73
N PRO A 271 6.02 11.02 -4.63
CA PRO A 271 7.46 11.28 -4.66
C PRO A 271 7.90 12.04 -5.91
N GLU A 272 7.37 11.68 -7.08
CA GLU A 272 7.72 12.37 -8.32
C GLU A 272 7.14 13.79 -8.38
N LEU A 273 5.93 13.98 -7.85
CA LEU A 273 5.37 15.32 -7.68
C LEU A 273 6.27 16.18 -6.77
N LEU A 274 6.72 15.66 -5.64
CA LEU A 274 7.59 16.38 -4.70
C LEU A 274 8.93 16.76 -5.34
N ARG A 275 9.54 15.89 -6.14
CA ARG A 275 10.76 16.23 -6.91
C ARG A 275 10.54 17.43 -7.83
N ARG A 276 9.42 17.44 -8.56
CA ARG A 276 9.06 18.52 -9.49
C ARG A 276 8.69 19.82 -8.79
N SER A 277 8.23 19.73 -7.54
CA SER A 277 7.66 20.85 -6.78
C SER A 277 8.66 21.46 -5.80
N LYS A 278 9.90 21.00 -5.80
CA LYS A 278 10.93 21.50 -4.90
C LYS A 278 11.24 22.98 -5.19
N PRO A 279 11.20 23.86 -4.17
CA PRO A 279 11.50 25.28 -4.34
C PRO A 279 12.87 25.50 -4.97
N SER A 280 12.92 26.25 -6.06
CA SER A 280 14.17 26.65 -6.69
C SER A 280 14.62 28.02 -6.15
N GLY A 281 15.77 28.07 -5.46
CA GLY A 281 16.37 29.32 -4.98
C GLY A 281 16.30 29.56 -3.47
N THR A 282 15.61 28.70 -2.71
CA THR A 282 15.65 28.71 -1.24
C THR A 282 16.84 27.89 -0.77
N LEU A 283 17.80 28.52 -0.09
CA LEU A 283 19.04 27.88 0.38
C LEU A 283 18.89 27.18 1.74
N ILE A 284 17.87 27.56 2.52
CA ILE A 284 17.61 27.04 3.87
C ILE A 284 16.19 26.49 3.88
N PHE A 285 16.06 25.18 3.75
CA PHE A 285 14.80 24.44 3.90
C PHE A 285 15.10 23.07 4.49
N ASP A 286 14.08 22.44 5.04
CA ASP A 286 14.17 21.08 5.54
C ASP A 286 14.31 20.09 4.39
N LYS A 287 15.36 19.27 4.42
CA LYS A 287 15.69 18.31 3.36
C LYS A 287 14.84 17.04 3.42
N GLU A 288 14.30 16.69 4.59
CA GLU A 288 13.57 15.44 4.80
C GLU A 288 12.44 15.22 3.78
N PRO A 289 11.58 16.21 3.47
CA PRO A 289 10.42 16.00 2.58
C PRO A 289 10.74 15.86 1.10
N TRP A 290 12.01 15.94 0.70
CA TRP A 290 12.41 15.99 -0.70
C TRP A 290 13.13 14.71 -1.13
N PRO A 291 12.54 13.90 -2.04
CA PRO A 291 13.13 12.62 -2.45
C PRO A 291 14.52 12.75 -3.07
N ASP A 292 14.77 13.85 -3.79
CA ASP A 292 16.04 14.11 -4.47
C ASP A 292 17.18 14.44 -3.50
N GLU A 293 16.89 15.02 -2.33
CA GLU A 293 17.87 15.14 -1.23
C GLU A 293 18.25 13.76 -0.69
N ASN A 294 17.27 12.89 -0.43
CA ASN A 294 17.54 11.53 -0.01
C ASN A 294 18.34 10.74 -1.05
N ASP A 295 18.01 10.87 -2.34
CA ASP A 295 18.75 10.23 -3.44
C ASP A 295 20.21 10.73 -3.50
N SER A 296 20.43 12.02 -3.23
CA SER A 296 21.77 12.62 -3.20
C SER A 296 22.58 12.11 -2.01
N GLU A 297 21.99 12.05 -0.83
CA GLU A 297 22.61 11.50 0.38
C GLU A 297 22.91 10.00 0.24
N GLU A 298 22.04 9.20 -0.42
CA GLU A 298 22.35 7.79 -0.76
C GLU A 298 23.57 7.67 -1.69
N LYS A 299 23.67 8.54 -2.70
CA LYS A 299 24.82 8.53 -3.63
C LYS A 299 26.11 8.89 -2.91
N LEU A 300 26.09 9.90 -2.05
CA LEU A 300 27.23 10.30 -1.24
C LEU A 300 27.66 9.20 -0.28
N LEU A 301 26.71 8.60 0.44
CA LEU A 301 26.99 7.46 1.33
C LEU A 301 27.60 6.28 0.58
N ARG A 302 27.11 5.98 -0.63
CA ARG A 302 27.70 4.93 -1.48
C ARG A 302 29.18 5.22 -1.80
N GLN A 303 29.48 6.45 -2.21
CA GLN A 303 30.86 6.85 -2.54
C GLN A 303 31.77 6.71 -1.31
N GLU A 304 31.35 7.23 -0.17
CA GLU A 304 32.07 7.16 1.10
C GLU A 304 32.31 5.71 1.56
N LEU A 305 31.33 4.81 1.38
CA LEU A 305 31.48 3.39 1.68
C LEU A 305 32.47 2.68 0.74
N LEU A 306 32.48 3.02 -0.56
CA LEU A 306 33.43 2.46 -1.52
C LEU A 306 34.88 2.86 -1.19
N GLU A 307 35.09 4.08 -0.69
CA GLU A 307 36.41 4.57 -0.29
C GLU A 307 37.00 3.83 0.91
N LEU A 308 36.18 3.14 1.70
CA LEU A 308 36.65 2.34 2.85
C LEU A 308 37.58 1.20 2.42
N SER A 309 37.45 0.70 1.18
CA SER A 309 38.32 -0.36 0.63
C SER A 309 39.81 0.01 0.61
N SER A 310 40.11 1.32 0.61
CA SER A 310 41.48 1.85 0.62
C SER A 310 42.03 2.13 2.02
N LYS A 311 41.23 1.95 3.08
CA LYS A 311 41.56 2.32 4.46
C LYS A 311 41.95 1.10 5.30
N SER A 312 42.73 1.33 6.36
CA SER A 312 42.96 0.28 7.36
C SER A 312 41.67 -0.07 8.12
N PRO A 313 41.54 -1.27 8.70
CA PRO A 313 40.34 -1.66 9.44
C PRO A 313 39.94 -0.68 10.57
N ALA A 314 40.92 -0.12 11.29
CA ALA A 314 40.65 0.86 12.34
C ALA A 314 40.07 2.17 11.80
N GLN A 315 40.63 2.68 10.68
CA GLN A 315 40.13 3.89 10.02
C GLN A 315 38.77 3.66 9.36
N ALA A 316 38.52 2.46 8.84
CA ALA A 316 37.23 2.10 8.25
C ALA A 316 36.12 2.12 9.31
N ARG A 317 36.30 1.47 10.47
CA ARG A 317 35.33 1.51 11.57
C ARG A 317 35.02 2.92 12.03
N GLN A 318 36.05 3.74 12.26
CA GLN A 318 35.86 5.13 12.67
C GLN A 318 35.08 5.94 11.62
N LYS A 319 35.26 5.66 10.33
CA LYS A 319 34.51 6.34 9.27
C LYS A 319 33.06 5.85 9.22
N ILE A 320 32.81 4.55 9.41
CA ILE A 320 31.45 3.99 9.50
C ILE A 320 30.67 4.62 10.66
N GLU A 321 31.27 4.74 11.85
CA GLU A 321 30.63 5.40 13.00
C GLU A 321 30.23 6.85 12.70
N LYS A 322 31.09 7.59 11.98
CA LYS A 322 30.78 8.98 11.56
C LYS A 322 29.64 9.03 10.55
N LEU A 323 29.64 8.13 9.57
CA LEU A 323 28.57 8.02 8.59
C LEU A 323 27.25 7.67 9.29
N GLU A 324 27.29 6.78 10.29
CA GLU A 324 26.11 6.40 11.07
C GLU A 324 25.53 7.59 11.84
N ILE A 325 26.38 8.41 12.48
CA ILE A 325 25.93 9.65 13.13
C ILE A 325 25.25 10.59 12.12
N GLN A 326 25.77 10.68 10.89
CA GLN A 326 25.25 11.57 9.85
C GLN A 326 23.94 11.07 9.23
N HIS A 327 23.79 9.77 9.00
CA HIS A 327 22.69 9.23 8.20
C HIS A 327 21.62 8.49 9.00
N ASN A 328 21.78 8.30 10.32
CA ASN A 328 20.81 7.52 11.10
C ASN A 328 19.38 8.05 11.02
N GLU A 329 19.18 9.37 11.03
CA GLU A 329 17.85 9.98 11.00
C GLU A 329 17.09 9.64 9.72
N ARG A 330 17.81 9.44 8.61
CA ARG A 330 17.25 9.10 7.30
C ARG A 330 16.52 7.76 7.30
N ARG A 331 16.77 6.88 8.29
CA ARG A 331 15.99 5.64 8.48
C ARG A 331 14.55 5.90 8.92
N ASN A 332 14.27 7.07 9.51
CA ASN A 332 12.94 7.46 9.95
C ASN A 332 12.17 8.25 8.87
N TRP A 333 12.87 8.75 7.85
CA TRP A 333 12.24 9.45 6.74
C TRP A 333 11.26 8.55 5.99
N VAL A 334 10.25 9.16 5.39
CA VAL A 334 9.24 8.46 4.59
C VAL A 334 9.86 7.65 3.43
N TRP A 335 11.01 8.07 2.91
CA TRP A 335 11.76 7.41 1.84
C TRP A 335 12.26 6.02 2.23
N ALA A 336 12.66 5.82 3.49
CA ALA A 336 13.05 4.52 3.99
C ALA A 336 11.88 3.51 3.96
N LYS A 337 10.65 3.98 4.25
CA LYS A 337 9.43 3.14 4.21
C LYS A 337 9.07 2.65 2.82
N ILE A 338 9.46 3.40 1.78
CA ILE A 338 9.24 3.03 0.37
C ILE A 338 10.50 2.47 -0.32
N GLY A 339 11.53 2.11 0.45
CA GLY A 339 12.72 1.43 -0.04
C GLY A 339 13.75 2.33 -0.74
N GLN A 340 13.66 3.65 -0.58
CA GLN A 340 14.56 4.63 -1.22
C GLN A 340 15.78 5.01 -0.37
N SER A 341 15.94 4.46 0.85
CA SER A 341 17.11 4.71 1.71
C SER A 341 17.86 3.42 2.12
N PRO A 342 18.17 2.51 1.18
CA PRO A 342 18.70 1.18 1.51
C PRO A 342 20.07 1.22 2.20
N LEU A 343 20.96 2.16 1.87
CA LEU A 343 22.28 2.24 2.49
C LEU A 343 22.21 2.80 3.90
N ALA A 344 21.34 3.79 4.15
CA ALA A 344 21.09 4.29 5.50
C ALA A 344 20.56 3.18 6.43
N ILE A 345 19.70 2.27 5.91
CA ILE A 345 19.24 1.07 6.63
C ILE A 345 20.40 0.10 6.88
N ALA A 346 21.21 -0.20 5.86
CA ALA A 346 22.33 -1.13 5.99
C ALA A 346 23.41 -0.65 6.98
N LEU A 347 23.58 0.67 7.10
CA LEU A 347 24.60 1.30 7.92
C LEU A 347 24.45 0.99 9.42
N GLU A 348 23.22 0.81 9.90
CA GLU A 348 22.93 0.40 11.28
C GLU A 348 23.66 -0.91 11.65
N TYR A 349 23.64 -1.88 10.73
CA TYR A 349 24.29 -3.17 10.93
C TYR A 349 25.80 -3.08 10.77
N LEU A 350 26.28 -2.25 9.84
CA LEU A 350 27.73 -2.05 9.63
C LEU A 350 28.39 -1.36 10.82
N ALA A 351 27.69 -0.44 11.49
CA ALA A 351 28.19 0.26 12.67
C ALA A 351 28.27 -0.64 13.92
N ALA A 352 27.55 -1.77 13.93
CA ALA A 352 27.57 -2.75 15.03
C ALA A 352 28.67 -3.81 14.90
N MET A 353 29.45 -3.82 13.81
CA MET A 353 30.55 -4.75 13.53
C MET A 353 31.91 -4.23 14.01
#